data_AF-A0A8H8QXJ2-F1
#
_entry.id   AF-A0A8H8QXJ2-F1
#
_cell.length_a   1.000
_cell.length_b   1.000
_cell.length_c   1.000
_cell.angle_alpha   90.00
_cell.angle_beta   90.00
_cell.angle_gamma   90.00
#
_symmetry.space_group_name_H-M   'P 1'
#
loop_
_entity.id
_entity.type
_entity.pdbx_description
1 polymer ?
#
loop_
_entity_poly.entity_id
_entity_poly.type
_entity_poly.pdbx_seq_one_letter_code
_entity_poly.pdbx_strand_id
1 'polypeptide(L)'
;MAVNYFFCLVAAKAKAFTGYLMFMEDIIQKSHFIASKGFSGSSILVLCFAILYSASSLYGTLLWGFDAPGYVIQAQNVSASTLENSLMETRAYIVNLDMNRNNLANLDQEMPHMIGANLYKTGSNYTLTSDINRGNAELTTPTQTLVGGRIWLDAEGLSVSPDTAASVSYTTDQNGTMVSMDCPLQEVGVGVGQYWNCTVNNTFVDPLLRAVIGQPEIHWDDTSDEAFDSRYLKPERQRNIWASFGQGGGTAMMKQMFTITKGTRRHTFIETTFRTTMLTVPSVPFSSYELTDILKRTWSTNITEQQAPLLTRLSNSIQSAQSNDKSFLFGTNDAHNVTTTQVTWEYLTPEVGGEAAYSLLRITLTNITVVRSENIPVAPTPFALCDAAYSNVAYGGVVTGTDCVLAKLGRPKQFFGQVDTSAVLILNGLGDGRSNLSATALDETIYEWASMNSERMNDLLLARGYIVSIDPSLVTVERGVLKPAISYLQMFLCLLALVLFGIAWLSLRLLTTSHWSSSLLLNILAPMNNKSGAPGYVYSVPDILLQETGAGKHVAVNGSLLRFDAGAPGGQLSPSSLMSYEQVPQQPKDPMTVHEGEAFLPQYQQPTYPPKP
;
A
#
# COMPACT_ATOMS: atom_id res chain seq x y z
N MET A 1 -34.62 2.06 -31.12
CA MET A 1 -35.85 1.33 -31.54
C MET A 1 -36.86 1.17 -30.40
N ALA A 2 -36.47 0.68 -29.21
CA ALA A 2 -37.37 0.53 -28.05
C ALA A 2 -38.00 1.86 -27.56
N VAL A 3 -37.22 2.96 -27.55
CA VAL A 3 -37.71 4.30 -27.17
C VAL A 3 -38.89 4.74 -28.06
N ASN A 4 -38.78 4.56 -29.38
CA ASN A 4 -39.86 4.92 -30.30
C ASN A 4 -41.15 4.14 -30.01
N TYR A 5 -41.07 2.82 -29.83
CA TYR A 5 -42.24 1.99 -29.55
C TYR A 5 -42.91 2.34 -28.21
N PHE A 6 -42.11 2.62 -27.17
CA PHE A 6 -42.63 3.04 -25.87
C PHE A 6 -43.41 4.36 -25.98
N PHE A 7 -42.82 5.38 -26.60
CA PHE A 7 -43.48 6.67 -26.77
C PHE A 7 -44.70 6.59 -27.69
N CYS A 8 -44.67 5.75 -28.72
CA CYS A 8 -45.83 5.48 -29.56
C CYS A 8 -47.00 4.85 -28.77
N LEU A 9 -46.69 3.92 -27.86
CA LEU A 9 -47.70 3.28 -27.00
C LEU A 9 -48.30 4.26 -25.99
N VAL A 10 -47.46 5.12 -25.40
CA VAL A 10 -47.92 6.18 -24.49
C VAL A 10 -48.78 7.20 -25.24
N ALA A 11 -48.40 7.60 -26.46
CA ALA A 11 -49.17 8.51 -27.30
C ALA A 11 -50.53 7.92 -27.69
N ALA A 12 -50.57 6.62 -28.03
CA ALA A 12 -51.79 5.90 -28.33
C ALA A 12 -52.74 5.84 -27.12
N LYS A 13 -52.21 5.52 -25.92
CA LYS A 13 -52.99 5.50 -24.67
C LYS A 13 -53.51 6.89 -24.29
N ALA A 14 -52.72 7.94 -24.54
CA ALA A 14 -53.08 9.33 -24.27
C ALA A 14 -53.99 9.97 -25.34
N LYS A 15 -54.39 9.22 -26.39
CA LYS A 15 -55.14 9.72 -27.56
C LYS A 15 -54.48 10.95 -28.22
N ALA A 16 -53.16 11.07 -28.12
CA ALA A 16 -52.37 12.21 -28.57
C ALA A 16 -51.82 12.00 -29.99
N PHE A 17 -52.71 11.88 -30.98
CA PHE A 17 -52.35 11.52 -32.35
C PHE A 17 -51.41 12.53 -33.04
N THR A 18 -51.60 13.84 -32.82
CA THR A 18 -50.66 14.86 -33.30
C THR A 18 -49.24 14.66 -32.73
N GLY A 19 -49.13 14.25 -31.46
CA GLY A 19 -47.84 13.96 -30.83
C GLY A 19 -47.14 12.73 -31.41
N TYR A 20 -47.92 11.71 -31.80
CA TYR A 20 -47.41 10.53 -32.51
C TYR A 20 -46.82 10.89 -33.88
N LEU A 21 -47.50 11.75 -34.65
CA LEU A 21 -46.99 12.24 -35.93
C LEU A 21 -45.67 13.00 -35.76
N MET A 22 -45.58 13.82 -34.71
CA MET A 22 -44.37 14.59 -34.40
C MET A 22 -43.15 13.75 -34.03
N PHE A 23 -43.29 12.48 -33.64
CA PHE A 23 -42.13 11.63 -33.38
C PHE A 23 -41.32 11.31 -34.64
N MET A 24 -41.99 11.22 -35.79
CA MET A 24 -41.39 10.93 -37.09
C MET A 24 -40.77 12.16 -37.76
N GLU A 25 -41.08 13.35 -37.25
CA GLU A 25 -40.56 14.61 -37.78
C GLU A 25 -39.13 14.89 -37.31
N ASP A 26 -38.45 15.83 -37.94
CA ASP A 26 -37.13 16.25 -37.49
C ASP A 26 -37.18 17.03 -36.15
N ILE A 27 -36.01 17.27 -35.58
CA ILE A 27 -35.89 17.91 -34.27
C ILE A 27 -36.28 19.39 -34.27
N ILE A 28 -36.26 20.05 -35.43
CA ILE A 28 -36.63 21.46 -35.60
C ILE A 28 -38.14 21.59 -35.67
N GLN A 29 -38.82 20.75 -36.45
CA GLN A 29 -40.28 20.68 -36.50
C GLN A 29 -40.86 20.28 -35.13
N LYS A 30 -40.18 19.37 -34.40
CA LYS A 30 -40.50 19.08 -32.98
C LYS A 30 -40.35 20.34 -32.11
N SER A 31 -39.30 21.13 -32.29
CA SER A 31 -39.09 22.37 -31.51
C SER A 31 -40.15 23.44 -31.81
N HIS A 32 -40.56 23.60 -33.08
CA HIS A 32 -41.63 24.50 -33.48
C HIS A 32 -42.99 24.05 -32.92
N PHE A 33 -43.27 22.74 -32.96
CA PHE A 33 -44.48 22.18 -32.34
C PHE A 33 -44.54 22.49 -30.85
N ILE A 34 -43.46 22.23 -30.12
CA ILE A 34 -43.37 22.51 -28.67
C ILE A 34 -43.57 24.00 -28.37
N ALA A 35 -42.91 24.88 -29.15
CA ALA A 35 -43.06 26.32 -28.99
C ALA A 35 -44.48 26.81 -29.31
N SER A 36 -45.15 26.23 -30.30
CA SER A 36 -46.49 26.66 -30.73
C SER A 36 -47.62 26.19 -29.81
N LYS A 37 -47.49 24.99 -29.21
CA LYS A 37 -48.55 24.34 -28.40
C LYS A 37 -48.33 24.47 -26.89
N GLY A 38 -47.23 25.08 -26.45
CA GLY A 38 -46.88 25.24 -25.03
C GLY A 38 -46.75 23.90 -24.28
N PHE A 39 -46.97 23.88 -22.96
CA PHE A 39 -46.94 22.66 -22.13
C PHE A 39 -48.24 21.84 -22.19
N SER A 40 -48.77 21.61 -23.39
CA SER A 40 -49.88 20.66 -23.58
C SER A 40 -49.40 19.22 -23.43
N GLY A 41 -50.31 18.29 -23.07
CA GLY A 41 -49.94 16.88 -22.84
C GLY A 41 -49.26 16.19 -24.04
N SER A 42 -49.64 16.56 -25.27
CA SER A 42 -48.98 16.09 -26.50
C SER A 42 -47.60 16.72 -26.73
N SER A 43 -47.44 18.01 -26.40
CA SER A 43 -46.16 18.74 -26.49
C SER A 43 -45.13 18.25 -25.46
N ILE A 44 -45.55 17.99 -24.21
CA ILE A 44 -44.69 17.41 -23.16
C ILE A 44 -44.15 16.04 -23.61
N LEU A 45 -45.02 15.23 -24.20
CA LEU A 45 -44.66 13.90 -24.70
C LEU A 45 -43.66 13.97 -25.88
N VAL A 46 -43.81 14.95 -26.78
CA VAL A 46 -42.84 15.23 -27.86
C VAL A 46 -41.52 15.77 -27.31
N LEU A 47 -41.56 16.64 -26.30
CA LEU A 47 -40.38 17.17 -25.63
C LEU A 47 -39.58 16.05 -24.93
N CYS A 48 -40.24 15.18 -24.16
CA CYS A 48 -39.61 14.03 -23.53
C CYS A 48 -38.96 13.11 -24.56
N PHE A 49 -39.64 12.82 -25.67
CA PHE A 49 -39.09 12.03 -26.75
C PHE A 49 -37.86 12.69 -27.40
N ALA A 50 -37.93 13.99 -27.69
CA ALA A 50 -36.83 14.75 -28.29
C ALA A 50 -35.58 14.76 -27.40
N ILE A 51 -35.75 14.94 -26.09
CA ILE A 51 -34.67 14.89 -25.09
C ILE A 51 -34.05 13.49 -25.05
N LEU A 52 -34.87 12.44 -24.91
CA LEU A 52 -34.39 11.06 -24.80
C LEU A 52 -33.71 10.59 -26.09
N TYR A 53 -34.24 10.96 -27.24
CA TYR A 53 -33.64 10.64 -28.54
C TYR A 53 -32.27 11.31 -28.70
N SER A 54 -32.18 12.59 -28.38
CA SER A 54 -30.92 13.34 -28.48
C SER A 54 -29.89 12.85 -27.45
N ALA A 55 -30.31 12.61 -26.21
CA ALA A 55 -29.47 12.07 -25.15
C ALA A 55 -28.97 10.65 -25.48
N SER A 56 -29.79 9.80 -26.08
CA SER A 56 -29.38 8.46 -26.52
C SER A 56 -28.34 8.52 -27.64
N SER A 57 -28.47 9.46 -28.57
CA SER A 57 -27.50 9.65 -29.66
C SER A 57 -26.17 10.21 -29.14
N LEU A 58 -26.24 11.16 -28.19
CA LEU A 58 -25.06 11.71 -27.54
C LEU A 58 -24.36 10.65 -26.68
N TYR A 59 -25.13 9.85 -25.94
CA TYR A 59 -24.61 8.75 -25.12
C TYR A 59 -23.83 7.75 -25.97
N GLY A 60 -24.35 7.35 -27.14
CA GLY A 60 -23.61 6.48 -28.06
C GLY A 60 -22.28 7.11 -28.48
N THR A 61 -22.29 8.39 -28.85
CA THR A 61 -21.08 9.11 -29.29
C THR A 61 -20.06 9.28 -28.16
N LEU A 62 -20.52 9.57 -26.95
CA LEU A 62 -19.67 9.66 -25.75
C LEU A 62 -19.10 8.29 -25.37
N LEU A 63 -19.88 7.22 -25.51
CA LEU A 63 -19.41 5.86 -25.24
C LEU A 63 -18.27 5.44 -26.17
N TRP A 64 -18.30 5.88 -27.43
CA TRP A 64 -17.17 5.76 -28.35
C TRP A 64 -15.96 6.61 -27.94
N GLY A 65 -16.19 7.83 -27.45
CA GLY A 65 -15.10 8.70 -26.94
C GLY A 65 -14.43 8.17 -25.67
N PHE A 66 -15.16 7.38 -24.89
CA PHE A 66 -14.71 6.77 -23.63
C PHE A 66 -14.46 5.26 -23.73
N ASP A 67 -14.38 4.68 -24.93
CA ASP A 67 -14.15 3.25 -25.05
C ASP A 67 -12.71 2.93 -24.58
N ALA A 68 -12.62 2.16 -23.49
CA ALA A 68 -11.41 1.75 -22.78
C ALA A 68 -10.42 2.88 -22.41
N PRO A 69 -10.70 3.75 -21.40
CA PRO A 69 -9.62 4.50 -20.77
C PRO A 69 -8.64 3.48 -20.18
N GLY A 70 -7.40 3.46 -20.67
CA GLY A 70 -6.35 2.69 -20.02
C GLY A 70 -6.23 3.11 -18.55
N TYR A 71 -5.72 2.26 -17.68
CA TYR A 71 -5.40 2.68 -16.31
C TYR A 71 -3.90 2.89 -16.20
N VAL A 72 -3.49 4.01 -15.60
CA VAL A 72 -2.11 4.24 -15.20
C VAL A 72 -2.00 4.16 -13.69
N ILE A 73 -0.95 3.50 -13.22
CA ILE A 73 -0.60 3.50 -11.80
C ILE A 73 0.13 4.82 -11.54
N GLN A 74 -0.44 5.66 -10.68
CA GLN A 74 0.23 6.84 -10.18
C GLN A 74 0.67 6.59 -8.75
N ALA A 75 1.96 6.79 -8.50
CA ALA A 75 2.52 6.80 -7.16
C ALA A 75 2.06 8.04 -6.38
N GLN A 76 1.63 7.82 -5.14
CA GLN A 76 1.30 8.88 -4.20
C GLN A 76 1.85 8.56 -2.82
N ASN A 77 2.58 9.50 -2.24
CA ASN A 77 3.06 9.38 -0.87
C ASN A 77 1.91 9.65 0.11
N VAL A 78 1.66 8.71 1.00
CA VAL A 78 0.62 8.77 2.03
C VAL A 78 1.18 8.29 3.36
N SER A 79 0.63 8.76 4.49
CA SER A 79 1.00 8.20 5.80
C SER A 79 0.50 6.75 5.89
N ALA A 80 1.31 5.86 6.49
CA ALA A 80 0.98 4.45 6.64
C ALA A 80 -0.29 4.23 7.48
N SER A 81 -0.59 5.15 8.40
CA SER A 81 -1.86 5.20 9.16
C SER A 81 -3.11 5.17 8.27
N THR A 82 -3.07 5.78 7.09
CA THR A 82 -4.21 5.78 6.15
C THR A 82 -4.53 4.40 5.58
N LEU A 83 -3.58 3.46 5.69
CA LEU A 83 -3.69 2.09 5.21
C LEU A 83 -3.90 1.08 6.33
N GLU A 84 -4.19 1.50 7.56
CA GLU A 84 -4.32 0.62 8.73
C GLU A 84 -5.35 -0.50 8.50
N ASN A 85 -6.50 -0.19 7.88
CA ASN A 85 -7.54 -1.17 7.54
C ASN A 85 -7.07 -2.25 6.53
N SER A 86 -6.01 -1.94 5.79
CA SER A 86 -5.41 -2.83 4.78
C SER A 86 -4.27 -3.68 5.37
N LEU A 87 -3.87 -3.47 6.62
CA LEU A 87 -2.86 -4.29 7.28
C LEU A 87 -3.34 -5.74 7.42
N MET A 88 -2.41 -6.68 7.34
CA MET A 88 -2.68 -8.08 7.65
C MET A 88 -2.95 -8.25 9.15
N GLU A 89 -3.78 -9.24 9.49
CA GLU A 89 -4.03 -9.62 10.89
C GLU A 89 -2.79 -10.29 11.50
N THR A 90 -2.18 -11.21 10.75
CA THR A 90 -0.89 -11.83 11.07
C THR A 90 0.22 -11.18 10.26
N ARG A 91 0.79 -10.10 10.80
CA ARG A 91 1.91 -9.38 10.17
C ARG A 91 3.18 -10.17 10.39
N ALA A 92 3.91 -10.49 9.32
CA ALA A 92 5.23 -11.07 9.49
C ALA A 92 6.15 -10.01 10.09
N TYR A 93 6.95 -10.32 11.10
CA TYR A 93 7.95 -9.39 11.62
C TYR A 93 9.36 -9.69 11.06
N ILE A 94 9.58 -10.89 10.52
CA ILE A 94 10.86 -11.33 9.94
C ILE A 94 10.81 -11.28 8.42
N VAL A 95 11.88 -10.74 7.83
CA VAL A 95 12.14 -10.74 6.39
C VAL A 95 13.53 -11.31 6.14
N ASN A 96 13.68 -12.08 5.08
CA ASN A 96 14.97 -12.60 4.63
C ASN A 96 15.32 -12.00 3.27
N LEU A 97 16.57 -11.55 3.12
CA LEU A 97 17.14 -11.05 1.87
C LEU A 97 18.28 -11.98 1.44
N ASP A 98 18.02 -12.72 0.36
CA ASP A 98 19.02 -13.58 -0.26
C ASP A 98 19.90 -12.77 -1.19
N MET A 99 21.17 -12.64 -0.81
CA MET A 99 22.14 -11.85 -1.57
C MET A 99 22.85 -12.72 -2.60
N ASN A 100 22.90 -12.20 -3.82
CA ASN A 100 23.61 -12.82 -4.92
C ASN A 100 24.39 -11.75 -5.67
N ARG A 101 25.69 -11.98 -5.86
CA ARG A 101 26.60 -11.08 -6.60
C ARG A 101 26.03 -10.63 -7.94
N ASN A 102 25.34 -11.51 -8.68
CA ASN A 102 24.82 -11.20 -10.00
C ASN A 102 23.53 -10.35 -9.99
N ASN A 103 22.89 -10.17 -8.82
CA ASN A 103 21.56 -9.56 -8.71
C ASN A 103 21.53 -8.32 -7.81
N LEU A 104 22.69 -7.79 -7.38
CA LEU A 104 22.77 -6.66 -6.45
C LEU A 104 22.09 -5.39 -6.97
N ALA A 105 22.12 -5.14 -8.29
CA ALA A 105 21.47 -3.99 -8.89
C ALA A 105 19.93 -4.07 -8.82
N ASN A 106 19.36 -5.26 -9.02
CA ASN A 106 17.92 -5.44 -8.87
C ASN A 106 17.52 -5.43 -7.39
N LEU A 107 18.37 -5.98 -6.52
CA LEU A 107 18.18 -5.97 -5.07
C LEU A 107 18.05 -4.53 -4.54
N ASP A 108 18.83 -3.59 -5.09
CA ASP A 108 18.76 -2.17 -4.74
C ASP A 108 17.40 -1.51 -5.04
N GLN A 109 16.74 -1.92 -6.13
CA GLN A 109 15.42 -1.42 -6.51
C GLN A 109 14.30 -2.12 -5.73
N GLU A 110 14.42 -3.43 -5.56
CA GLU A 110 13.38 -4.28 -4.94
C GLU A 110 13.42 -4.25 -3.39
N MET A 111 14.50 -3.77 -2.78
CA MET A 111 14.69 -3.76 -1.32
C MET A 111 13.47 -3.21 -0.55
N PRO A 112 12.86 -2.07 -0.93
CA PRO A 112 11.70 -1.56 -0.21
C PRO A 112 10.45 -2.44 -0.34
N HIS A 113 10.30 -3.15 -1.46
CA HIS A 113 9.22 -4.12 -1.66
C HIS A 113 9.46 -5.39 -0.83
N MET A 114 10.69 -5.90 -0.81
CA MET A 114 11.06 -7.09 -0.03
C MET A 114 10.96 -6.82 1.48
N ILE A 115 11.53 -5.73 1.98
CA ILE A 115 11.43 -5.32 3.39
C ILE A 115 10.00 -4.91 3.74
N GLY A 116 9.18 -4.47 2.78
CA GLY A 116 7.76 -4.17 2.95
C GLY A 116 6.84 -5.40 2.88
N ALA A 117 7.32 -6.56 2.47
CA ALA A 117 6.48 -7.72 2.17
C ALA A 117 5.67 -8.21 3.38
N ASN A 118 4.47 -8.76 3.13
CA ASN A 118 3.59 -9.34 4.16
C ASN A 118 3.16 -8.38 5.29
N LEU A 119 3.12 -7.07 5.02
CA LEU A 119 2.54 -6.08 5.93
C LEU A 119 1.05 -5.84 5.66
N TYR A 120 0.67 -5.74 4.39
CA TYR A 120 -0.69 -5.43 3.96
C TYR A 120 -1.31 -6.56 3.13
N LYS A 121 -2.63 -6.59 3.11
CA LYS A 121 -3.46 -7.54 2.35
C LYS A 121 -3.17 -7.43 0.85
N THR A 122 -3.25 -8.58 0.17
CA THR A 122 -3.11 -8.69 -1.28
C THR A 122 -4.03 -7.73 -2.02
N GLY A 123 -3.53 -7.07 -3.07
CA GLY A 123 -4.25 -6.04 -3.83
C GLY A 123 -3.99 -4.60 -3.37
N SER A 124 -3.28 -4.41 -2.26
CA SER A 124 -2.73 -3.12 -1.85
C SER A 124 -1.42 -2.89 -2.60
N ASN A 125 -1.39 -1.99 -3.59
CA ASN A 125 -0.15 -1.61 -4.26
C ASN A 125 0.56 -0.55 -3.41
N TYR A 126 1.53 -0.96 -2.60
CA TYR A 126 2.34 -0.06 -1.79
C TYR A 126 3.81 -0.46 -1.82
N THR A 127 4.65 0.53 -1.57
CA THR A 127 6.09 0.40 -1.41
C THR A 127 6.47 1.08 -0.11
N LEU A 128 7.29 0.41 0.70
CA LEU A 128 7.83 1.02 1.91
C LEU A 128 8.80 2.14 1.51
N THR A 129 8.87 3.22 2.26
CA THR A 129 9.86 4.27 2.02
C THR A 129 10.77 4.42 3.23
N SER A 130 11.93 5.03 3.01
CA SER A 130 12.87 5.39 4.09
C SER A 130 12.49 6.70 4.79
N ASP A 131 11.37 7.32 4.44
CA ASP A 131 10.90 8.56 5.06
C ASP A 131 10.14 8.24 6.36
N ILE A 132 10.89 8.34 7.46
CA ILE A 132 10.43 8.01 8.81
C ILE A 132 10.75 9.12 9.81
N ASN A 133 9.85 9.35 10.76
CA ASN A 133 10.14 10.19 11.91
C ASN A 133 10.87 9.39 12.99
N ARG A 134 12.22 9.36 12.92
CA ARG A 134 13.09 8.67 13.88
C ARG A 134 12.91 9.13 15.33
N GLY A 135 12.40 10.35 15.57
CA GLY A 135 12.31 10.92 16.92
C GLY A 135 13.68 11.25 17.52
N ASN A 136 13.73 11.37 18.86
CA ASN A 136 14.95 11.67 19.59
C ASN A 136 15.32 10.52 20.52
N ALA A 137 16.60 10.18 20.57
CA ALA A 137 17.16 9.31 21.59
C ALA A 137 17.43 10.11 22.87
N GLU A 138 17.12 9.49 24.02
CA GLU A 138 17.44 10.02 25.34
C GLU A 138 18.35 9.04 26.06
N LEU A 139 19.34 9.59 26.76
CA LEU A 139 20.35 8.85 27.52
C LEU A 139 20.40 9.37 28.95
N THR A 140 20.78 8.47 29.85
CA THR A 140 21.06 8.79 31.25
C THR A 140 22.54 8.55 31.55
N THR A 141 23.05 9.13 32.63
CA THR A 141 24.41 8.86 33.10
C THR A 141 24.53 7.43 33.65
N PRO A 142 25.70 6.78 33.51
CA PRO A 142 25.94 5.46 34.10
C PRO A 142 25.66 5.43 35.61
N THR A 143 24.92 4.43 36.08
CA THR A 143 24.66 4.22 37.51
C THR A 143 25.71 3.31 38.16
N GLN A 144 26.28 2.38 37.39
CA GLN A 144 27.36 1.50 37.82
C GLN A 144 28.67 1.77 37.06
N THR A 145 29.78 1.48 37.74
CA THR A 145 31.12 1.45 37.13
C THR A 145 31.55 0.01 36.90
N LEU A 146 32.48 -0.21 35.97
CA LEU A 146 33.12 -1.50 35.71
C LEU A 146 32.27 -2.57 35.00
N VAL A 147 31.17 -2.17 34.34
CA VAL A 147 30.16 -3.11 33.79
C VAL A 147 30.17 -3.26 32.25
N GLY A 148 31.21 -2.76 31.59
CA GLY A 148 31.37 -2.79 30.13
C GLY A 148 30.56 -1.73 29.37
N GLY A 149 30.60 -1.78 28.04
CA GLY A 149 29.90 -0.82 27.18
C GLY A 149 28.39 -1.03 27.19
N ARG A 150 27.65 -0.11 27.82
CA ARG A 150 26.18 -0.16 27.93
C ARG A 150 25.52 1.15 27.52
N ILE A 151 24.30 1.06 26.99
CA ILE A 151 23.41 2.21 26.80
C ILE A 151 22.55 2.36 28.06
N TRP A 152 22.73 3.45 28.80
CA TRP A 152 22.00 3.75 30.02
C TRP A 152 20.72 4.54 29.74
N LEU A 153 19.58 4.05 30.24
CA LEU A 153 18.25 4.53 29.83
C LEU A 153 17.50 5.22 30.97
N ASP A 154 17.72 4.82 32.22
CA ASP A 154 17.13 5.46 33.39
C ASP A 154 18.12 5.60 34.56
N ALA A 155 17.66 6.21 35.65
CA ALA A 155 18.45 6.43 36.87
C ALA A 155 18.38 5.25 37.87
N GLU A 156 17.63 4.18 37.54
CA GLU A 156 17.47 2.99 38.38
C GLU A 156 18.36 1.83 37.92
N GLY A 157 19.07 2.00 36.80
CA GLY A 157 19.99 1.01 36.22
C GLY A 157 19.49 0.31 34.97
N LEU A 158 18.36 0.73 34.39
CA LEU A 158 17.88 0.20 33.12
C LEU A 158 18.92 0.48 32.04
N SER A 159 19.50 -0.57 31.50
CA SER A 159 20.51 -0.47 30.46
C SER A 159 20.47 -1.65 29.50
N VAL A 160 21.01 -1.42 28.30
CA VAL A 160 21.14 -2.45 27.26
C VAL A 160 22.60 -2.60 26.90
N SER A 161 23.06 -3.84 26.86
CA SER A 161 24.41 -4.19 26.43
C SER A 161 24.40 -5.23 25.31
N PRO A 162 25.49 -5.35 24.53
CA PRO A 162 25.70 -6.47 23.63
C PRO A 162 25.81 -7.80 24.39
N ASP A 163 25.89 -8.91 23.67
CA ASP A 163 25.96 -10.26 24.25
C ASP A 163 27.24 -10.48 25.08
N THR A 164 27.15 -10.29 26.41
CA THR A 164 28.28 -10.49 27.31
C THR A 164 28.67 -11.96 27.46
N ALA A 165 27.75 -12.90 27.17
CA ALA A 165 28.01 -14.34 27.27
C ALA A 165 29.02 -14.80 26.20
N ALA A 166 29.21 -14.03 25.13
CA ALA A 166 30.27 -14.28 24.13
C ALA A 166 31.71 -14.18 24.71
N SER A 167 31.89 -13.65 25.92
CA SER A 167 33.19 -13.51 26.59
C SER A 167 33.47 -14.60 27.65
N VAL A 168 32.48 -15.42 27.99
CA VAL A 168 32.58 -16.38 29.11
C VAL A 168 32.22 -17.79 28.64
N SER A 169 33.01 -18.77 29.07
CA SER A 169 32.73 -20.19 28.83
C SER A 169 33.03 -21.04 30.06
N TYR A 170 32.40 -22.20 30.15
CA TYR A 170 32.57 -23.15 31.25
C TYR A 170 32.73 -24.57 30.70
N THR A 171 33.56 -25.37 31.34
CA THR A 171 33.65 -26.82 31.08
C THR A 171 33.43 -27.58 32.38
N THR A 172 33.13 -28.87 32.27
CA THR A 172 33.12 -29.77 33.43
C THR A 172 34.47 -30.47 33.55
N ASP A 173 35.05 -30.50 34.74
CA ASP A 173 36.26 -31.27 35.01
C ASP A 173 35.98 -32.78 35.12
N GLN A 174 37.03 -33.58 35.27
CA GLN A 174 36.92 -35.05 35.43
C GLN A 174 36.14 -35.47 36.69
N ASN A 175 35.96 -34.57 37.65
CA ASN A 175 35.25 -34.80 38.91
C ASN A 175 33.78 -34.32 38.85
N GLY A 176 33.31 -33.81 37.71
CA GLY A 176 31.95 -33.29 37.56
C GLY A 176 31.76 -31.84 38.01
N THR A 177 32.83 -31.12 38.36
CA THR A 177 32.80 -29.73 38.81
C THR A 177 32.82 -28.78 37.62
N MET A 178 32.01 -27.73 37.65
CA MET A 178 32.09 -26.67 36.63
C MET A 178 33.32 -25.79 36.86
N VAL A 179 34.15 -25.65 35.83
CA VAL A 179 35.34 -24.81 35.79
C VAL A 179 35.14 -23.73 34.74
N SER A 180 35.40 -22.47 35.11
CA SER A 180 35.32 -21.34 34.19
C SER A 180 36.58 -21.24 33.32
N MET A 181 36.41 -20.76 32.10
CA MET A 181 37.50 -20.37 31.21
C MET A 181 38.31 -19.24 31.85
N ASP A 182 39.63 -19.37 31.84
CA ASP A 182 40.55 -18.32 32.30
C ASP A 182 40.71 -17.26 31.20
N CYS A 183 39.77 -16.31 31.18
CA CYS A 183 39.80 -15.18 30.26
C CYS A 183 39.28 -13.91 30.94
N PRO A 184 40.13 -13.20 31.70
CA PRO A 184 39.70 -12.03 32.44
C PRO A 184 39.37 -10.87 31.50
N LEU A 185 38.23 -10.23 31.75
CA LEU A 185 37.86 -8.96 31.13
C LEU A 185 38.76 -7.85 31.67
N GLN A 186 39.31 -7.04 30.76
CA GLN A 186 40.15 -5.88 31.07
C GLN A 186 39.44 -4.61 30.63
N GLU A 187 39.61 -3.53 31.38
CA GLU A 187 38.90 -2.29 31.11
C GLU A 187 39.65 -1.34 30.18
N VAL A 188 38.88 -0.62 29.37
CA VAL A 188 39.35 0.51 28.57
C VAL A 188 38.60 1.75 29.04
N GLY A 189 39.21 2.49 29.98
CA GLY A 189 38.57 3.66 30.60
C GLY A 189 37.44 3.30 31.58
N VAL A 190 37.06 4.26 32.43
CA VAL A 190 36.07 4.04 33.48
C VAL A 190 34.66 4.00 32.86
N GLY A 191 34.05 2.82 32.79
CA GLY A 191 32.66 2.64 32.32
C GLY A 191 32.45 2.88 30.82
N VAL A 192 33.53 2.86 30.03
CA VAL A 192 33.51 3.12 28.59
C VAL A 192 33.49 1.81 27.81
N GLY A 193 34.46 0.92 28.10
CA GLY A 193 34.53 -0.36 27.42
C GLY A 193 35.34 -1.42 28.16
N GLN A 194 35.25 -2.64 27.65
CA GLN A 194 35.99 -3.81 28.09
C GLN A 194 36.62 -4.51 26.89
N TYR A 195 37.71 -5.22 27.12
CA TYR A 195 38.33 -6.10 26.13
C TYR A 195 38.87 -7.35 26.80
N TRP A 196 39.01 -8.41 26.01
CA TRP A 196 39.60 -9.66 26.45
C TRP A 196 40.52 -10.21 25.37
N ASN A 197 41.58 -10.89 25.79
CA ASN A 197 42.60 -11.44 24.92
C ASN A 197 43.22 -12.67 25.58
N CYS A 198 42.80 -13.85 25.12
CA CYS A 198 43.05 -15.09 25.85
C CYS A 198 43.34 -16.23 24.88
N THR A 199 44.33 -17.06 25.23
CA THR A 199 44.55 -18.36 24.57
C THR A 199 44.06 -19.45 25.51
N VAL A 200 43.08 -20.23 25.06
CA VAL A 200 42.30 -21.13 25.91
C VAL A 200 42.42 -22.57 25.44
N ASN A 201 42.13 -23.50 26.34
CA ASN A 201 42.06 -24.91 25.98
C ASN A 201 40.81 -25.18 25.13
N ASN A 202 40.93 -26.11 24.18
CA ASN A 202 39.88 -26.48 23.24
C ASN A 202 38.65 -27.11 23.92
N THR A 203 38.82 -27.63 25.14
CA THR A 203 37.71 -28.14 25.97
C THR A 203 36.63 -27.07 26.27
N PHE A 204 36.97 -25.78 26.22
CA PHE A 204 36.04 -24.68 26.47
C PHE A 204 35.27 -24.21 25.23
N VAL A 205 35.50 -24.81 24.06
CA VAL A 205 35.01 -24.32 22.76
C VAL A 205 33.56 -24.71 22.46
N ASP A 206 33.12 -25.91 22.85
CA ASP A 206 31.77 -26.39 22.52
C ASP A 206 30.64 -25.46 23.02
N PRO A 207 30.68 -24.92 24.25
CA PRO A 207 29.70 -23.93 24.71
C PRO A 207 29.70 -22.64 23.86
N LEU A 208 30.89 -22.15 23.47
CA LEU A 208 31.05 -20.93 22.66
C LEU A 208 30.47 -21.10 21.25
N LEU A 209 30.55 -22.31 20.68
CA LEU A 209 29.96 -22.64 19.39
C LEU A 209 28.43 -22.77 19.44
N ARG A 210 27.87 -23.17 20.59
CA ARG A 210 26.42 -23.29 20.79
C ARG A 210 25.73 -21.97 21.14
N ALA A 211 26.50 -20.96 21.58
CA ALA A 211 25.98 -19.63 21.84
C ALA A 211 25.41 -19.01 20.55
N VAL A 212 24.21 -18.44 20.64
CA VAL A 212 23.58 -17.70 19.53
C VAL A 212 24.08 -16.27 19.62
N ILE A 213 24.67 -15.76 18.55
CA ILE A 213 25.23 -14.40 18.52
C ILE A 213 24.15 -13.38 18.18
N GLY A 214 24.26 -12.15 18.68
CA GLY A 214 23.28 -11.09 18.47
C GLY A 214 22.07 -11.24 19.39
N GLN A 215 22.36 -11.39 20.69
CA GLN A 215 21.37 -11.41 21.76
C GLN A 215 21.64 -10.23 22.68
N PRO A 216 21.00 -9.07 22.46
CA PRO A 216 21.09 -7.95 23.39
C PRO A 216 20.73 -8.39 24.80
N GLU A 217 21.51 -7.94 25.76
CA GLU A 217 21.29 -8.17 27.17
C GLU A 217 20.62 -6.94 27.79
N ILE A 218 19.51 -7.18 28.47
CA ILE A 218 18.67 -6.16 29.09
C ILE A 218 18.86 -6.27 30.59
N HIS A 219 19.36 -5.19 31.18
CA HIS A 219 19.53 -5.02 32.61
C HIS A 219 18.40 -4.12 33.09
N TRP A 220 17.50 -4.60 33.95
CA TRP A 220 16.26 -3.89 34.28
C TRP A 220 16.41 -2.84 35.38
N ASP A 221 17.29 -3.11 36.34
CA ASP A 221 17.69 -2.22 37.43
C ASP A 221 19.02 -2.69 38.04
N ASP A 222 19.67 -1.83 38.83
CA ASP A 222 20.97 -2.14 39.43
C ASP A 222 20.91 -3.34 40.40
N THR A 223 19.79 -3.47 41.14
CA THR A 223 19.63 -4.53 42.15
C THR A 223 19.52 -5.93 41.53
N SER A 224 18.79 -6.03 40.42
CA SER A 224 18.64 -7.27 39.65
C SER A 224 19.91 -7.61 38.88
N ASP A 225 20.64 -6.60 38.40
CA ASP A 225 21.91 -6.77 37.70
C ASP A 225 23.03 -7.29 38.62
N GLU A 226 23.18 -6.72 39.83
CA GLU A 226 24.11 -7.24 40.86
C GLU A 226 23.78 -8.69 41.26
N ALA A 227 22.51 -9.07 41.12
CA ALA A 227 22.04 -10.42 41.36
C ALA A 227 22.18 -11.36 40.13
N PHE A 228 22.78 -10.91 39.03
CA PHE A 228 22.89 -11.63 37.76
C PHE A 228 21.51 -12.09 37.24
N ASP A 229 20.53 -11.19 37.21
CA ASP A 229 19.16 -11.39 36.67
C ASP A 229 18.92 -10.53 35.42
N SER A 230 19.93 -10.42 34.55
CA SER A 230 19.81 -9.80 33.24
C SER A 230 19.08 -10.73 32.27
N ARG A 231 18.46 -10.14 31.23
CA ARG A 231 17.63 -10.86 30.26
C ARG A 231 18.14 -10.68 28.85
N TYR A 232 18.45 -11.80 28.20
CA TYR A 232 18.79 -11.81 26.78
C TYR A 232 17.53 -11.77 25.92
N LEU A 233 17.55 -10.92 24.90
CA LEU A 233 16.57 -10.94 23.82
C LEU A 233 16.85 -12.13 22.91
N LYS A 234 16.21 -13.27 23.21
CA LYS A 234 16.44 -14.52 22.48
C LYS A 234 15.54 -14.63 21.26
N PRO A 235 16.07 -14.96 20.07
CA PRO A 235 15.25 -15.27 18.91
C PRO A 235 14.44 -16.54 19.18
N GLU A 236 13.13 -16.48 18.99
CA GLU A 236 12.26 -17.64 19.18
C GLU A 236 12.55 -18.70 18.10
N ARG A 237 12.99 -19.89 18.50
CA ARG A 237 13.41 -20.96 17.58
C ARG A 237 12.35 -21.38 16.55
N GLN A 238 11.06 -21.27 16.89
CA GLN A 238 9.97 -21.66 16.00
C GLN A 238 9.69 -20.63 14.90
N ARG A 239 10.05 -19.36 15.11
CA ARG A 239 9.67 -18.25 14.23
C ARG A 239 10.87 -17.55 13.61
N ASN A 240 11.93 -17.39 14.38
CA ASN A 240 13.13 -16.67 13.99
C ASN A 240 14.25 -17.63 13.57
N ILE A 241 14.52 -17.65 12.26
CA ILE A 241 15.57 -18.49 11.68
C ILE A 241 16.96 -18.13 12.24
N TRP A 242 17.16 -16.91 12.76
CA TRP A 242 18.39 -16.50 13.43
C TRP A 242 18.72 -17.36 14.65
N ALA A 243 17.74 -17.99 15.30
CA ALA A 243 18.01 -18.94 16.38
C ALA A 243 18.88 -20.13 15.95
N SER A 244 18.82 -20.51 14.66
CA SER A 244 19.69 -21.55 14.08
C SER A 244 20.87 -20.94 13.35
N PHE A 245 20.62 -19.89 12.54
CA PHE A 245 21.68 -19.21 11.80
C PHE A 245 22.72 -18.65 12.75
N GLY A 246 22.34 -17.95 13.82
CA GLY A 246 23.23 -17.32 14.81
C GLY A 246 24.14 -18.28 15.59
N GLN A 247 23.85 -19.59 15.60
CA GLN A 247 24.78 -20.63 16.12
C GLN A 247 25.67 -21.23 15.02
N GLY A 248 25.17 -21.30 13.78
CA GLY A 248 25.82 -22.03 12.68
C GLY A 248 27.13 -21.43 12.14
N GLY A 249 27.84 -22.18 11.28
CA GLY A 249 29.11 -21.76 10.67
C GLY A 249 28.95 -21.05 9.31
N GLY A 250 27.93 -20.21 9.14
CA GLY A 250 27.68 -19.48 7.89
C GLY A 250 27.92 -17.98 8.03
N THR A 251 28.34 -17.33 6.95
CA THR A 251 28.46 -15.88 6.88
C THR A 251 27.08 -15.25 6.67
N ALA A 252 26.63 -14.44 7.63
CA ALA A 252 25.29 -13.86 7.65
C ALA A 252 25.26 -12.54 8.42
N MET A 253 24.26 -11.71 8.16
CA MET A 253 23.98 -10.50 8.92
C MET A 253 22.52 -10.49 9.35
N MET A 254 22.26 -10.03 10.56
CA MET A 254 20.94 -9.78 11.10
C MET A 254 20.84 -8.30 11.46
N LYS A 255 19.72 -7.70 11.13
CA LYS A 255 19.31 -6.41 11.68
C LYS A 255 17.99 -6.62 12.40
N GLN A 256 17.85 -6.09 13.61
CA GLN A 256 16.59 -6.14 14.32
C GLN A 256 16.24 -4.81 14.95
N MET A 257 14.96 -4.44 14.82
CA MET A 257 14.36 -3.38 15.60
C MET A 257 13.62 -4.02 16.76
N PHE A 258 13.96 -3.59 17.97
CA PHE A 258 13.26 -4.00 19.18
C PHE A 258 12.93 -2.79 20.05
N THR A 259 11.94 -2.95 20.92
CA THR A 259 11.57 -1.93 21.91
C THR A 259 11.61 -2.50 23.30
N ILE A 260 11.99 -1.66 24.26
CA ILE A 260 11.98 -1.97 25.69
C ILE A 260 11.10 -0.93 26.35
N THR A 261 10.13 -1.39 27.13
CA THR A 261 9.20 -0.52 27.85
C THR A 261 9.23 -0.84 29.34
N LYS A 262 9.59 0.15 30.15
CA LYS A 262 9.57 0.10 31.63
C LYS A 262 8.65 1.21 32.13
N GLY A 263 7.60 0.85 32.86
CA GLY A 263 6.54 1.79 33.24
C GLY A 263 5.92 2.44 32.00
N THR A 264 5.93 3.78 31.93
CA THR A 264 5.44 4.55 30.77
C THR A 264 6.54 4.97 29.79
N ARG A 265 7.80 4.62 30.05
CA ARG A 265 8.95 4.97 29.20
C ARG A 265 9.21 3.83 28.20
N ARG A 266 9.16 4.13 26.90
CA ARG A 266 9.52 3.20 25.81
C ARG A 266 10.76 3.67 25.06
N HIS A 267 11.71 2.78 24.87
CA HIS A 267 12.93 2.98 24.11
C HIS A 267 12.94 2.03 22.89
N THR A 268 13.32 2.55 21.73
CA THR A 268 13.43 1.80 20.49
C THR A 268 14.89 1.71 20.08
N PHE A 269 15.32 0.50 19.74
CA PHE A 269 16.67 0.18 19.33
C PHE A 269 16.69 -0.36 17.93
N ILE A 270 17.82 -0.15 17.27
CA ILE A 270 18.21 -0.93 16.11
C ILE A 270 19.52 -1.64 16.41
N GLU A 271 19.52 -2.95 16.21
CA GLU A 271 20.71 -3.78 16.30
C GLU A 271 21.11 -4.24 14.91
N THR A 272 22.41 -4.25 14.65
CA THR A 272 23.02 -4.94 13.52
C THR A 272 24.04 -5.93 14.07
N THR A 273 23.83 -7.21 13.77
CA THR A 273 24.76 -8.29 14.10
C THR A 273 25.26 -8.92 12.82
N PHE A 274 26.56 -8.76 12.55
CA PHE A 274 27.27 -9.39 11.46
C PHE A 274 28.11 -10.54 12.00
N ARG A 275 28.13 -11.65 11.26
CA ARG A 275 29.02 -12.77 11.51
C ARG A 275 29.60 -13.28 10.22
N THR A 276 30.91 -13.49 10.21
CA THR A 276 31.59 -14.26 9.18
C THR A 276 32.36 -15.41 9.80
N THR A 277 32.48 -16.50 9.06
CA THR A 277 33.21 -17.68 9.50
C THR A 277 34.11 -18.20 8.40
N MET A 278 35.25 -18.77 8.76
CA MET A 278 36.08 -19.60 7.89
C MET A 278 36.32 -20.93 8.58
N LEU A 279 36.35 -22.02 7.82
CA LEU A 279 36.51 -23.36 8.36
C LEU A 279 37.63 -24.09 7.64
N THR A 280 38.46 -24.78 8.40
CA THR A 280 39.50 -25.68 7.88
C THR A 280 39.42 -27.03 8.56
N VAL A 281 39.93 -28.05 7.88
CA VAL A 281 39.97 -29.43 8.40
C VAL A 281 41.04 -29.56 9.49
N PRO A 282 40.93 -30.57 10.37
CA PRO A 282 41.94 -30.84 11.39
C PRO A 282 43.35 -30.88 10.83
N SER A 283 44.32 -30.42 11.62
CA SER A 283 45.76 -30.42 11.28
C SER A 283 46.16 -29.54 10.09
N VAL A 284 45.22 -28.83 9.45
CA VAL A 284 45.52 -27.87 8.39
C VAL A 284 45.31 -26.45 8.94
N PRO A 285 46.38 -25.75 9.36
CA PRO A 285 46.26 -24.39 9.87
C PRO A 285 45.78 -23.43 8.77
N PHE A 286 45.05 -22.38 9.16
CA PHE A 286 44.79 -21.28 8.24
C PHE A 286 46.11 -20.64 7.82
N SER A 287 46.24 -20.35 6.53
CA SER A 287 47.44 -19.69 6.01
C SER A 287 47.50 -18.25 6.52
N SER A 288 48.72 -17.73 6.70
CA SER A 288 48.92 -16.34 7.13
C SER A 288 48.28 -15.33 6.19
N TYR A 289 48.23 -15.63 4.89
CA TYR A 289 47.65 -14.76 3.88
C TYR A 289 46.13 -14.67 4.07
N GLU A 290 45.45 -15.83 4.13
CA GLU A 290 44.00 -15.91 4.30
C GLU A 290 43.54 -15.28 5.62
N LEU A 291 44.28 -15.51 6.72
CA LEU A 291 44.04 -14.87 8.02
C LEU A 291 44.14 -13.35 7.94
N THR A 292 45.22 -12.84 7.35
CA THR A 292 45.42 -11.39 7.25
C THR A 292 44.36 -10.75 6.37
N ASP A 293 43.98 -11.41 5.29
CA ASP A 293 43.01 -10.91 4.33
C ASP A 293 41.59 -10.82 4.93
N ILE A 294 41.10 -11.88 5.59
CA ILE A 294 39.78 -11.83 6.24
C ILE A 294 39.73 -10.82 7.39
N LEU A 295 40.81 -10.69 8.16
CA LEU A 295 40.91 -9.70 9.23
C LEU A 295 40.84 -8.27 8.66
N LYS A 296 41.51 -7.99 7.54
CA LYS A 296 41.42 -6.68 6.86
C LYS A 296 40.03 -6.38 6.33
N ARG A 297 39.41 -7.34 5.62
CA ARG A 297 38.05 -7.20 5.06
C ARG A 297 37.00 -6.89 6.12
N THR A 298 37.13 -7.52 7.29
CA THR A 298 36.17 -7.37 8.40
C THR A 298 36.45 -6.15 9.28
N TRP A 299 37.69 -5.66 9.31
CA TRP A 299 38.08 -4.50 10.10
C TRP A 299 37.46 -3.20 9.60
N SER A 300 37.61 -2.93 8.30
CA SER A 300 37.09 -1.71 7.68
C SER A 300 37.08 -1.86 6.17
N THR A 301 36.14 -1.21 5.50
CA THR A 301 36.16 -1.02 4.04
C THR A 301 37.17 0.06 3.60
N ASN A 302 37.73 0.83 4.54
CA ASN A 302 38.74 1.85 4.27
C ASN A 302 40.16 1.27 4.27
N ILE A 303 40.85 1.39 3.13
CA ILE A 303 42.22 0.90 2.90
C ILE A 303 43.21 1.43 3.96
N THR A 304 43.03 2.65 4.45
CA THR A 304 43.94 3.24 5.45
C THR A 304 43.81 2.56 6.81
N GLU A 305 42.58 2.25 7.21
CA GLU A 305 42.28 1.58 8.49
C GLU A 305 42.68 0.10 8.46
N GLN A 306 42.67 -0.53 7.28
CA GLN A 306 43.18 -1.90 7.08
C GLN A 306 44.69 -2.06 7.31
N GLN A 307 45.43 -0.96 7.50
CA GLN A 307 46.85 -0.99 7.86
C GLN A 307 47.10 -0.84 9.37
N ALA A 308 46.05 -0.95 10.19
CA ALA A 308 46.15 -0.85 11.64
C ALA A 308 47.16 -1.88 12.22
N PRO A 309 48.12 -1.48 13.07
CA PRO A 309 49.09 -2.40 13.68
C PRO A 309 48.45 -3.53 14.48
N LEU A 310 47.24 -3.32 15.00
CA LEU A 310 46.48 -4.30 15.75
C LEU A 310 46.14 -5.54 14.92
N LEU A 311 45.88 -5.39 13.60
CA LEU A 311 45.59 -6.52 12.71
C LEU A 311 46.77 -7.49 12.61
N THR A 312 47.98 -6.96 12.56
CA THR A 312 49.20 -7.80 12.55
C THR A 312 49.35 -8.53 13.88
N ARG A 313 49.07 -7.87 15.01
CA ARG A 313 49.11 -8.51 16.33
C ARG A 313 48.06 -9.62 16.46
N LEU A 314 46.84 -9.39 15.98
CA LEU A 314 45.77 -10.39 16.00
C LEU A 314 46.13 -11.61 15.14
N SER A 315 46.60 -11.39 13.92
CA SER A 315 47.06 -12.47 13.06
C SER A 315 48.17 -13.30 13.74
N ASN A 316 49.15 -12.65 14.36
CA ASN A 316 50.23 -13.35 15.05
C ASN A 316 49.73 -14.14 16.27
N SER A 317 48.78 -13.61 17.04
CA SER A 317 48.19 -14.32 18.18
C SER A 317 47.40 -15.55 17.74
N ILE A 318 46.62 -15.44 16.66
CA ILE A 318 45.88 -16.58 16.09
C ILE A 318 46.86 -17.65 15.58
N GLN A 319 47.91 -17.24 14.87
CA GLN A 319 48.95 -18.17 14.40
C GLN A 319 49.70 -18.85 15.56
N SER A 320 49.97 -18.11 16.63
CA SER A 320 50.57 -18.67 17.84
C SER A 320 49.64 -19.72 18.49
N ALA A 321 48.35 -19.42 18.60
CA ALA A 321 47.37 -20.38 19.12
C ALA A 321 47.26 -21.63 18.23
N GLN A 322 47.22 -21.45 16.90
CA GLN A 322 47.30 -22.55 15.91
C GLN A 322 48.54 -23.43 16.12
N SER A 323 49.72 -22.83 16.36
CA SER A 323 50.97 -23.60 16.56
C SER A 323 51.06 -24.34 17.88
N ASN A 324 50.23 -23.96 18.86
CA ASN A 324 50.18 -24.54 20.19
C ASN A 324 48.97 -25.46 20.39
N ASP A 325 48.23 -25.79 19.32
CA ASP A 325 46.99 -26.58 19.34
C ASP A 325 45.93 -26.05 20.32
N LYS A 326 45.82 -24.73 20.43
CA LYS A 326 44.89 -24.04 21.33
C LYS A 326 43.93 -23.14 20.58
N SER A 327 42.84 -22.78 21.26
CA SER A 327 41.88 -21.79 20.78
C SER A 327 42.27 -20.40 21.26
N PHE A 328 41.83 -19.36 20.53
CA PHE A 328 42.13 -17.97 20.82
C PHE A 328 40.85 -17.13 20.78
N LEU A 329 40.68 -16.26 21.76
CA LEU A 329 39.60 -15.30 21.82
C LEU A 329 40.17 -13.91 22.01
N PHE A 330 39.77 -13.01 21.13
CA PHE A 330 39.94 -11.58 21.32
C PHE A 330 38.60 -10.89 21.10
N GLY A 331 38.27 -9.93 21.94
CA GLY A 331 37.10 -9.12 21.72
C GLY A 331 37.13 -7.83 22.48
N THR A 332 36.28 -6.91 22.07
CA THR A 332 36.08 -5.62 22.71
C THR A 332 34.60 -5.29 22.72
N ASN A 333 34.16 -4.64 23.79
CA ASN A 333 32.86 -4.03 23.94
C ASN A 333 33.12 -2.56 24.31
N ASP A 334 32.53 -1.64 23.57
CA ASP A 334 32.66 -0.20 23.80
C ASP A 334 31.31 0.49 23.61
N ALA A 335 31.03 1.49 24.44
CA ALA A 335 29.84 2.32 24.35
C ALA A 335 30.20 3.77 24.03
N HIS A 336 29.54 4.30 23.00
CA HIS A 336 29.66 5.69 22.59
C HIS A 336 28.28 6.33 22.41
N ASN A 337 27.95 7.27 23.30
CA ASN A 337 26.69 8.01 23.29
C ASN A 337 25.46 7.07 23.26
N VAL A 338 24.75 7.06 22.12
CA VAL A 338 23.53 6.29 21.87
C VAL A 338 23.79 4.89 21.36
N THR A 339 25.05 4.49 21.25
CA THR A 339 25.45 3.24 20.61
C THR A 339 26.36 2.43 21.50
N THR A 340 26.18 1.12 21.50
CA THR A 340 27.13 0.16 22.06
C THR A 340 27.52 -0.84 20.99
N THR A 341 28.81 -1.19 20.95
CA THR A 341 29.39 -2.05 19.93
C THR A 341 30.21 -3.13 20.58
N GLN A 342 30.10 -4.35 20.07
CA GLN A 342 30.92 -5.47 20.45
C GLN A 342 31.50 -6.11 19.20
N VAL A 343 32.81 -6.35 19.22
CA VAL A 343 33.50 -7.07 18.15
C VAL A 343 34.27 -8.22 18.75
N THR A 344 34.13 -9.41 18.18
CA THR A 344 34.88 -10.60 18.60
C THR A 344 35.59 -11.24 17.42
N TRP A 345 36.80 -11.71 17.68
CA TRP A 345 37.62 -12.51 16.78
C TRP A 345 38.01 -13.77 17.53
N GLU A 346 37.49 -14.90 17.06
CA GLU A 346 37.59 -16.17 17.76
C GLU A 346 38.17 -17.20 16.80
N TYR A 347 39.32 -17.76 17.16
CA TYR A 347 39.86 -18.96 16.54
C TYR A 347 39.54 -20.15 17.46
N LEU A 348 38.66 -21.02 17.01
CA LEU A 348 38.03 -22.06 17.81
C LEU A 348 38.35 -23.43 17.19
N THR A 349 38.93 -24.33 17.97
CA THR A 349 39.24 -25.70 17.56
C THR A 349 38.46 -26.67 18.45
N PRO A 350 37.21 -27.02 18.13
CA PRO A 350 36.44 -27.98 18.91
C PRO A 350 37.07 -29.38 18.87
N GLU A 351 36.99 -30.08 20.01
CA GLU A 351 37.48 -31.44 20.16
C GLU A 351 36.34 -32.45 20.34
N VAL A 352 36.47 -33.60 19.69
CA VAL A 352 35.56 -34.74 19.86
C VAL A 352 36.42 -35.93 20.27
N GLY A 353 36.20 -36.45 21.48
CA GLY A 353 37.00 -37.57 22.00
C GLY A 353 38.48 -37.20 22.28
N GLY A 354 38.79 -35.91 22.45
CA GLY A 354 40.16 -35.42 22.67
C GLY A 354 40.95 -35.18 21.38
N GLU A 355 40.32 -35.35 20.21
CA GLU A 355 40.92 -35.02 18.91
C GLU A 355 40.22 -33.80 18.30
N ALA A 356 40.98 -32.90 17.68
CA ALA A 356 40.45 -31.74 16.99
C ALA A 356 39.54 -32.17 15.81
N ALA A 357 38.30 -31.72 15.80
CA ALA A 357 37.31 -32.08 14.78
C ALA A 357 37.37 -31.17 13.54
N TYR A 358 37.65 -29.88 13.75
CA TYR A 358 37.93 -28.86 12.73
C TYR A 358 38.47 -27.61 13.42
N SER A 359 38.93 -26.63 12.65
CA SER A 359 39.24 -25.29 13.17
C SER A 359 38.38 -24.25 12.48
N LEU A 360 37.85 -23.32 13.26
CA LEU A 360 36.91 -22.28 12.85
C LEU A 360 37.48 -20.93 13.22
N LEU A 361 37.56 -20.01 12.27
CA LEU A 361 37.71 -18.59 12.56
C LEU A 361 36.32 -17.96 12.50
N ARG A 362 35.86 -17.36 13.59
CA ARG A 362 34.58 -16.65 13.69
C ARG A 362 34.84 -15.21 14.06
N ILE A 363 34.32 -14.29 13.24
CA ILE A 363 34.41 -12.85 13.50
C ILE A 363 33.00 -12.32 13.59
N THR A 364 32.69 -11.63 14.70
CA THR A 364 31.36 -11.08 14.93
C THR A 364 31.42 -9.61 15.28
N LEU A 365 30.43 -8.87 14.80
CA LEU A 365 30.25 -7.46 15.04
C LEU A 365 28.79 -7.24 15.40
N THR A 366 28.53 -6.83 16.62
CA THR A 366 27.21 -6.44 17.11
C THR A 366 27.23 -4.94 17.38
N ASN A 367 26.27 -4.21 16.83
CA ASN A 367 26.11 -2.79 17.04
C ASN A 367 24.64 -2.54 17.41
N ILE A 368 24.41 -1.96 18.59
CA ILE A 368 23.08 -1.60 19.08
C ILE A 368 23.04 -0.08 19.23
N THR A 369 22.06 0.57 18.62
CA THR A 369 21.83 2.02 18.72
C THR A 369 20.42 2.30 19.21
N VAL A 370 20.28 3.19 20.20
CA VAL A 370 18.97 3.74 20.57
C VAL A 370 18.57 4.81 19.55
N VAL A 371 17.40 4.64 18.96
CA VAL A 371 16.88 5.53 17.90
C VAL A 371 15.89 6.53 18.48
N ARG A 372 15.00 6.05 19.36
CA ARG A 372 13.86 6.82 19.87
C ARG A 372 13.58 6.48 21.32
N SER A 373 13.35 7.51 22.12
CA SER A 373 12.85 7.37 23.47
C SER A 373 11.55 8.18 23.58
N GLU A 374 10.40 7.55 23.81
CA GLU A 374 9.10 8.23 24.03
C GLU A 374 8.31 7.78 25.28
N ASN A 375 7.37 8.62 25.74
CA ASN A 375 6.42 8.28 26.79
C ASN A 375 5.13 7.74 26.18
N ILE A 376 4.72 6.54 26.60
CA ILE A 376 3.44 5.94 26.21
C ILE A 376 2.35 6.28 27.24
N PRO A 377 1.07 6.40 26.82
CA PRO A 377 0.00 6.85 27.70
C PRO A 377 -0.37 5.84 28.78
N VAL A 378 -0.16 4.54 28.53
CA VAL A 378 -0.52 3.44 29.44
C VAL A 378 0.66 2.51 29.58
N ALA A 379 1.07 2.23 30.82
CA ALA A 379 2.14 1.28 31.09
C ALA A 379 1.71 -0.16 30.73
N PRO A 380 2.63 -1.03 30.25
CA PRO A 380 2.31 -2.43 30.00
C PRO A 380 1.85 -3.12 31.27
N THR A 381 0.87 -4.00 31.14
CA THR A 381 0.41 -4.86 32.23
C THR A 381 0.94 -6.28 32.05
N PRO A 382 1.17 -7.03 33.15
CA PRO A 382 1.54 -8.45 33.09
C PRO A 382 0.61 -9.27 32.19
N PHE A 383 1.15 -9.99 31.21
CA PHE A 383 0.37 -10.91 30.39
C PHE A 383 -0.03 -12.17 31.18
N ALA A 384 0.91 -12.74 31.92
CA ALA A 384 0.70 -13.85 32.83
C ALA A 384 1.59 -13.69 34.07
N LEU A 385 1.10 -14.08 35.24
CA LEU A 385 1.86 -13.97 36.48
C LEU A 385 2.93 -15.08 36.57
N CYS A 386 4.11 -14.72 37.06
CA CYS A 386 5.18 -15.65 37.38
C CYS A 386 5.46 -15.68 38.90
N ASP A 387 6.03 -16.77 39.39
CA ASP A 387 6.46 -16.90 40.79
C ASP A 387 7.81 -16.23 41.10
N ALA A 388 8.46 -15.65 40.09
CA ALA A 388 9.73 -14.95 40.16
C ALA A 388 9.64 -13.62 39.40
N ALA A 389 10.76 -12.91 39.23
CA ALA A 389 10.82 -11.72 38.38
C ALA A 389 10.62 -12.06 36.89
N TYR A 390 9.92 -11.19 36.17
CA TYR A 390 9.47 -11.48 34.81
C TYR A 390 9.20 -10.24 33.96
N SER A 391 9.17 -10.44 32.64
CA SER A 391 8.82 -9.42 31.65
C SER A 391 7.90 -10.02 30.58
N ASN A 392 7.13 -9.17 29.91
CA ASN A 392 6.35 -9.57 28.75
C ASN A 392 7.26 -9.71 27.53
N VAL A 393 7.00 -10.71 26.70
CA VAL A 393 7.65 -10.91 25.41
C VAL A 393 6.63 -10.70 24.30
N ALA A 394 6.95 -9.81 23.38
CA ALA A 394 6.16 -9.52 22.20
C ALA A 394 6.98 -9.71 20.92
N TYR A 395 6.28 -10.05 19.85
CA TYR A 395 6.84 -10.15 18.50
C TYR A 395 5.93 -9.43 17.52
N GLY A 396 6.49 -8.49 16.76
CA GLY A 396 5.71 -7.67 15.83
C GLY A 396 4.56 -6.94 16.53
N GLY A 397 4.78 -6.41 17.73
CA GLY A 397 3.78 -5.64 18.48
C GLY A 397 2.69 -6.48 19.17
N VAL A 398 2.71 -7.80 19.02
CA VAL A 398 1.75 -8.70 19.68
C VAL A 398 2.43 -9.41 20.86
N VAL A 399 1.87 -9.24 22.05
CA VAL A 399 2.34 -9.94 23.26
C VAL A 399 1.99 -11.43 23.15
N THR A 400 3.01 -12.28 23.19
CA THR A 400 2.84 -13.73 23.02
C THR A 400 3.04 -14.53 24.32
N GLY A 401 3.71 -13.95 25.32
CA GLY A 401 3.99 -14.66 26.56
C GLY A 401 4.76 -13.82 27.58
N THR A 402 5.21 -14.50 28.64
CA THR A 402 6.06 -13.93 29.69
C THR A 402 7.36 -14.72 29.84
N ASP A 403 8.47 -13.99 29.99
CA ASP A 403 9.77 -14.58 30.30
C ASP A 403 9.99 -14.61 31.81
N CYS A 404 9.63 -15.72 32.45
CA CYS A 404 9.83 -15.94 33.88
C CYS A 404 11.26 -16.43 34.15
N VAL A 405 11.99 -15.82 35.11
CA VAL A 405 13.24 -16.43 35.58
C VAL A 405 12.97 -17.67 36.40
N LEU A 406 13.93 -18.61 36.39
CA LEU A 406 13.96 -19.71 37.33
C LEU A 406 13.99 -19.15 38.75
N ALA A 407 12.93 -19.41 39.52
CA ALA A 407 12.77 -18.89 40.87
C ALA A 407 13.96 -19.27 41.75
N LYS A 408 14.83 -18.29 42.06
CA LYS A 408 15.81 -18.41 43.14
C LYS A 408 15.11 -18.06 44.45
N LEU A 409 15.27 -18.91 45.47
CA LEU A 409 14.72 -18.71 46.82
C LEU A 409 15.07 -17.30 47.35
N GLY A 410 14.06 -16.53 47.76
CA GLY A 410 14.22 -15.23 48.39
C GLY A 410 14.15 -14.00 47.47
N ARG A 411 13.89 -14.15 46.17
CA ARG A 411 13.71 -13.00 45.26
C ARG A 411 12.26 -12.49 45.25
N PRO A 412 12.05 -11.15 45.23
CA PRO A 412 10.72 -10.58 45.11
C PRO A 412 10.10 -10.89 43.75
N LYS A 413 8.78 -11.11 43.73
CA LYS A 413 7.99 -11.21 42.51
C LYS A 413 7.83 -9.81 41.92
N GLN A 414 8.56 -9.50 40.86
CA GLN A 414 8.55 -8.18 40.23
C GLN A 414 8.29 -8.29 38.73
N PHE A 415 7.34 -7.48 38.25
CA PHE A 415 7.16 -7.27 36.83
C PHE A 415 8.03 -6.10 36.40
N PHE A 416 8.94 -6.33 35.45
CA PHE A 416 9.83 -5.28 34.98
C PHE A 416 9.23 -4.43 33.87
N GLY A 417 8.58 -5.07 32.90
CA GLY A 417 8.08 -4.37 31.72
C GLY A 417 7.88 -5.29 30.52
N GLN A 418 7.99 -4.74 29.33
CA GLN A 418 7.77 -5.44 28.06
C GLN A 418 8.95 -5.25 27.11
N VAL A 419 9.34 -6.35 26.46
CA VAL A 419 10.30 -6.36 25.36
C VAL A 419 9.57 -6.83 24.11
N ASP A 420 9.64 -6.05 23.03
CA ASP A 420 9.04 -6.38 21.74
C ASP A 420 10.11 -6.45 20.65
N THR A 421 10.25 -7.61 20.00
CA THR A 421 11.03 -7.72 18.77
C THR A 421 10.12 -7.37 17.59
N SER A 422 10.11 -6.08 17.24
CA SER A 422 9.12 -5.51 16.33
C SER A 422 9.37 -5.86 14.87
N ALA A 423 10.62 -5.90 14.43
CA ALA A 423 10.98 -6.28 13.06
C ALA A 423 12.40 -6.85 12.99
N VAL A 424 12.62 -7.85 12.12
CA VAL A 424 13.91 -8.50 11.91
C VAL A 424 14.17 -8.65 10.42
N LEU A 425 15.37 -8.30 9.98
CA LEU A 425 15.89 -8.49 8.65
C LEU A 425 17.10 -9.42 8.72
N ILE A 426 17.09 -10.49 7.95
CA ILE A 426 18.21 -11.43 7.87
C ILE A 426 18.75 -11.37 6.45
N LEU A 427 20.06 -11.19 6.34
CA LEU A 427 20.79 -11.20 5.09
C LEU A 427 21.61 -12.48 5.02
N ASN A 428 21.30 -13.32 4.04
CA ASN A 428 22.05 -14.53 3.73
C ASN A 428 22.76 -14.38 2.37
N GLY A 429 23.72 -15.25 2.09
CA GLY A 429 24.48 -15.21 0.82
C GLY A 429 25.65 -14.23 0.81
N LEU A 430 26.13 -13.80 1.98
CA LEU A 430 27.34 -12.97 2.13
C LEU A 430 28.65 -13.71 1.80
N GLY A 431 28.62 -15.05 1.77
CA GLY A 431 29.76 -15.91 1.47
C GLY A 431 29.54 -17.33 1.99
N ASP A 432 30.43 -18.26 1.63
CA ASP A 432 30.41 -19.64 2.12
C ASP A 432 31.37 -19.81 3.30
N GLY A 433 30.81 -19.67 4.50
CA GLY A 433 31.57 -19.74 5.74
C GLY A 433 32.20 -21.11 6.07
N ARG A 434 32.01 -22.12 5.20
CA ARG A 434 32.65 -23.44 5.28
C ARG A 434 33.97 -23.50 4.50
N SER A 435 34.30 -22.45 3.74
CA SER A 435 35.55 -22.36 3.00
C SER A 435 36.72 -21.98 3.92
N ASN A 436 37.92 -22.45 3.56
CA ASN A 436 39.17 -22.01 4.16
C ASN A 436 39.80 -20.82 3.42
N LEU A 437 39.19 -20.36 2.33
CA LEU A 437 39.60 -19.18 1.56
C LEU A 437 38.76 -17.96 1.97
N SER A 438 39.42 -16.87 2.36
CA SER A 438 38.80 -15.63 2.84
C SER A 438 37.84 -15.04 1.80
N ALA A 439 38.25 -15.02 0.52
CA ALA A 439 37.47 -14.44 -0.57
C ALA A 439 36.18 -15.22 -0.89
N THR A 440 36.13 -16.51 -0.53
CA THR A 440 34.91 -17.33 -0.67
C THR A 440 34.07 -17.29 0.60
N ALA A 441 34.71 -17.24 1.78
CA ALA A 441 34.04 -17.13 3.06
C ALA A 441 33.29 -15.81 3.25
N LEU A 442 33.83 -14.72 2.71
CA LEU A 442 33.21 -13.40 2.65
C LEU A 442 33.41 -12.78 1.26
N ASP A 443 32.32 -12.69 0.49
CA ASP A 443 32.32 -11.99 -0.78
C ASP A 443 32.37 -10.47 -0.51
N GLU A 444 33.52 -9.88 -0.81
CA GLU A 444 33.81 -8.45 -0.61
C GLU A 444 32.83 -7.55 -1.35
N THR A 445 32.44 -7.89 -2.58
CA THR A 445 31.50 -7.07 -3.36
C THR A 445 30.12 -7.03 -2.70
N ILE A 446 29.66 -8.17 -2.18
CA ILE A 446 28.37 -8.26 -1.50
C ILE A 446 28.45 -7.55 -0.13
N TYR A 447 29.54 -7.72 0.60
CA TYR A 447 29.76 -7.07 1.88
C TYR A 447 29.84 -5.54 1.77
N GLU A 448 30.58 -5.03 0.79
CA GLU A 448 30.63 -3.58 0.48
C GLU A 448 29.25 -3.04 0.12
N TRP A 449 28.48 -3.76 -0.71
CA TRP A 449 27.11 -3.37 -1.04
C TRP A 449 26.22 -3.30 0.21
N ALA A 450 26.32 -4.29 1.10
CA ALA A 450 25.55 -4.32 2.35
C ALA A 450 25.95 -3.18 3.30
N SER A 451 27.24 -2.86 3.36
CA SER A 451 27.77 -1.73 4.12
C SER A 451 27.25 -0.39 3.59
N MET A 452 27.31 -0.17 2.27
CA MET A 452 26.81 1.06 1.62
C MET A 452 25.29 1.25 1.81
N ASN A 453 24.52 0.16 1.82
CA ASN A 453 23.07 0.20 1.98
C ASN A 453 22.60 0.04 3.44
N SER A 454 23.53 0.00 4.41
CA SER A 454 23.21 -0.30 5.81
C SER A 454 22.19 0.67 6.41
N GLU A 455 22.35 1.98 6.17
CA GLU A 455 21.40 3.00 6.67
C GLU A 455 20.04 2.90 6.00
N ARG A 456 19.98 2.67 4.68
CA ARG A 456 18.71 2.48 3.98
C ARG A 456 17.97 1.25 4.48
N MET A 457 18.68 0.15 4.75
CA MET A 457 18.10 -1.04 5.38
C MET A 457 17.62 -0.75 6.79
N ASN A 458 18.35 0.05 7.57
CA ASN A 458 17.94 0.49 8.90
C ASN A 458 16.64 1.29 8.84
N ASP A 459 16.54 2.27 7.95
CA ASP A 459 15.32 3.09 7.76
C ASP A 459 14.12 2.27 7.33
N LEU A 460 14.29 1.36 6.37
CA LEU A 460 13.21 0.47 5.94
C LEU A 460 12.79 -0.49 7.06
N LEU A 461 13.73 -1.00 7.86
CA LEU A 461 13.41 -1.86 8.99
C LEU A 461 12.67 -1.11 10.11
N LEU A 462 13.08 0.13 10.39
CA LEU A 462 12.40 1.03 11.33
C LEU A 462 11.00 1.39 10.83
N ALA A 463 10.84 1.71 9.54
CA ALA A 463 9.54 1.94 8.92
C ALA A 463 8.61 0.74 9.12
N ARG A 464 9.12 -0.47 8.87
CA ARG A 464 8.39 -1.71 9.10
C ARG A 464 7.97 -1.85 10.56
N GLY A 465 8.91 -1.73 11.50
CA GLY A 465 8.59 -1.91 12.91
C GLY A 465 7.67 -0.82 13.47
N TYR A 466 7.76 0.42 12.98
CA TYR A 466 6.83 1.49 13.38
C TYR A 466 5.39 1.22 12.95
N ILE A 467 5.20 0.72 11.73
CA ILE A 467 3.88 0.29 11.23
C ILE A 467 3.31 -0.87 12.07
N VAL A 468 4.19 -1.77 12.53
CA VAL A 468 3.77 -3.01 13.18
C VAL A 468 3.52 -2.84 14.68
N SER A 469 4.37 -2.11 15.41
CA SER A 469 4.39 -2.11 16.89
C SER A 469 4.33 -0.73 17.58
N ILE A 470 4.62 0.37 16.88
CA ILE A 470 4.75 1.70 17.50
C ILE A 470 3.57 2.59 17.12
N ASP A 471 3.64 3.20 15.94
CA ASP A 471 2.62 4.09 15.40
C ASP A 471 2.82 4.22 13.87
N PRO A 472 1.89 3.72 13.05
CA PRO A 472 1.94 3.88 11.60
C PRO A 472 1.92 5.34 11.11
N SER A 473 1.52 6.30 11.95
CA SER A 473 1.51 7.72 11.57
C SER A 473 2.90 8.29 11.31
N LEU A 474 3.93 7.67 11.91
CA LEU A 474 5.34 8.10 11.85
C LEU A 474 6.05 7.72 10.54
N VAL A 475 5.36 7.03 9.62
CA VAL A 475 5.94 6.48 8.40
C VAL A 475 5.17 6.95 7.17
N THR A 476 5.92 7.37 6.15
CA THR A 476 5.38 7.61 4.81
C THR A 476 5.53 6.35 3.97
N VAL A 477 4.47 5.97 3.25
CA VAL A 477 4.48 4.86 2.28
C VAL A 477 4.06 5.37 0.92
N GLU A 478 4.65 4.81 -0.13
CA GLU A 478 4.25 5.12 -1.50
C GLU A 478 3.11 4.17 -1.88
N ARG A 479 1.97 4.72 -2.27
CA ARG A 479 0.79 3.97 -2.70
C ARG A 479 0.59 4.12 -4.20
N GLY A 480 0.53 3.01 -4.93
CA GLY A 480 0.11 2.99 -6.31
C GLY A 480 -1.41 3.07 -6.43
N VAL A 481 -1.93 4.16 -6.96
CA VAL A 481 -3.36 4.34 -7.23
C VAL A 481 -3.62 4.22 -8.72
N LEU A 482 -4.54 3.32 -9.10
CA LEU A 482 -5.01 3.22 -10.48
C LEU A 482 -5.89 4.44 -10.79
N LYS A 483 -5.44 5.28 -11.72
CA LYS A 483 -6.24 6.36 -12.28
C LYS A 483 -6.59 6.09 -13.74
N PRO A 484 -7.83 6.41 -14.17
CA PRO A 484 -8.18 6.32 -15.57
C PRO A 484 -7.32 7.31 -16.37
N ALA A 485 -6.58 6.80 -17.34
CA ALA A 485 -5.82 7.57 -18.31
C ALA A 485 -6.76 8.07 -19.40
N ILE A 486 -7.55 9.09 -19.07
CA ILE A 486 -8.32 9.81 -20.08
C ILE A 486 -7.36 10.73 -20.82
N SER A 487 -7.16 10.48 -22.11
CA SER A 487 -6.30 11.33 -22.94
C SER A 487 -6.93 12.71 -23.13
N TYR A 488 -6.10 13.76 -23.20
CA TYR A 488 -6.53 15.10 -23.60
C TYR A 488 -7.26 15.10 -24.96
N LEU A 489 -6.90 14.17 -25.86
CA LEU A 489 -7.58 13.98 -27.14
C LEU A 489 -9.01 13.45 -26.96
N GLN A 490 -9.22 12.50 -26.05
CA GLN A 490 -10.56 11.97 -25.75
C GLN A 490 -11.45 13.05 -25.15
N MET A 491 -10.91 13.85 -24.21
CA MET A 491 -11.61 15.02 -23.67
C MET A 491 -11.99 16.03 -24.77
N PHE A 492 -11.06 16.29 -25.70
CA PHE A 492 -11.30 17.18 -26.83
C PHE A 492 -12.38 16.64 -27.79
N LEU A 493 -12.36 15.35 -28.12
CA LEU A 493 -13.34 14.73 -29.01
C LEU A 493 -14.76 14.75 -28.40
N CYS A 494 -14.90 14.51 -27.09
CA CYS A 494 -16.18 14.65 -26.40
C CYS A 494 -16.72 16.08 -26.46
N LEU A 495 -15.84 17.07 -26.27
CA LEU A 495 -16.19 18.48 -26.33
C LEU A 495 -16.54 18.92 -27.76
N LEU A 496 -15.79 18.43 -28.76
CA LEU A 496 -16.03 18.65 -30.17
C LEU A 496 -17.38 18.09 -30.61
N ALA A 497 -17.78 16.91 -30.14
CA ALA A 497 -19.10 16.33 -30.44
C ALA A 497 -20.25 17.23 -29.96
N LEU A 498 -20.13 17.83 -28.78
CA LEU A 498 -21.12 18.79 -28.26
C LEU A 498 -21.16 20.08 -29.11
N VAL A 499 -19.99 20.58 -29.51
CA VAL A 499 -19.90 21.77 -30.37
C VAL A 499 -20.49 21.51 -31.75
N LEU A 500 -20.15 20.38 -32.38
CA LEU A 500 -20.67 19.98 -33.69
C LEU A 500 -22.19 19.75 -33.65
N PHE A 501 -22.72 19.20 -32.55
CA PHE A 501 -24.17 19.13 -32.35
C PHE A 501 -24.82 20.52 -32.35
N GLY A 502 -24.24 21.48 -31.61
CA GLY A 502 -24.71 22.86 -31.60
C GLY A 502 -24.62 23.55 -32.97
N ILE A 503 -23.53 23.34 -33.70
CA ILE A 503 -23.32 23.87 -35.06
C ILE A 503 -24.32 23.23 -36.03
N ALA A 504 -24.51 21.91 -36.01
CA ALA A 504 -25.46 21.22 -36.86
C ALA A 504 -26.89 21.67 -36.60
N TRP A 505 -27.27 21.82 -35.32
CA TRP A 505 -28.55 22.39 -34.92
C TRP A 505 -28.78 23.79 -35.50
N LEU A 506 -27.80 24.69 -35.33
CA LEU A 506 -27.87 26.06 -35.80
C LEU A 506 -27.90 26.13 -37.34
N SER A 507 -27.09 25.29 -38.00
CA SER A 507 -27.00 25.22 -39.46
C SER A 507 -28.29 24.69 -40.07
N LEU A 508 -28.87 23.64 -39.51
CA LEU A 508 -30.19 23.16 -39.91
C LEU A 508 -31.23 24.27 -39.74
N ARG A 509 -31.24 24.99 -38.61
CA ARG A 509 -32.18 26.08 -38.38
C ARG A 509 -32.07 27.24 -39.39
N LEU A 510 -30.85 27.59 -39.82
CA LEU A 510 -30.60 28.77 -40.65
C LEU A 510 -30.60 28.47 -42.17
N LEU A 511 -30.17 27.28 -42.58
CA LEU A 511 -29.90 26.97 -43.99
C LEU A 511 -30.96 26.11 -44.66
N THR A 512 -31.79 25.37 -43.93
CA THR A 512 -32.81 24.53 -44.56
C THR A 512 -34.08 25.33 -44.82
N THR A 513 -34.35 25.63 -46.08
CA THR A 513 -35.54 26.38 -46.53
C THR A 513 -36.69 25.49 -47.01
N SER A 514 -36.46 24.18 -47.15
CA SER A 514 -37.49 23.21 -47.55
C SER A 514 -37.41 21.96 -46.68
N HIS A 515 -38.47 21.69 -45.92
CA HIS A 515 -38.64 20.41 -45.26
C HIS A 515 -39.02 19.38 -46.35
N TRP A 516 -38.22 18.33 -46.53
CA TRP A 516 -38.27 17.43 -47.69
C TRP A 516 -39.65 16.77 -47.90
N SER A 517 -39.93 16.46 -49.17
CA SER A 517 -41.18 16.02 -49.82
C SER A 517 -41.80 14.69 -49.36
N SER A 518 -41.49 14.19 -48.17
CA SER A 518 -41.86 12.83 -47.71
C SER A 518 -42.31 12.74 -46.25
N SER A 519 -42.54 13.87 -45.57
CA SER A 519 -43.16 13.86 -44.24
C SER A 519 -44.66 13.54 -44.31
N LEU A 520 -45.09 12.61 -43.47
CA LEU A 520 -46.50 12.24 -43.33
C LEU A 520 -47.35 13.44 -42.84
N LEU A 521 -46.79 14.27 -41.95
CA LEU A 521 -47.46 15.49 -41.49
C LEU A 521 -47.72 16.45 -42.66
N LEU A 522 -46.73 16.65 -43.53
CA LEU A 522 -46.89 17.51 -44.69
C LEU A 522 -47.86 16.90 -45.71
N ASN A 523 -47.85 15.59 -45.93
CA ASN A 523 -48.82 14.93 -46.81
C ASN A 523 -50.27 15.07 -46.32
N ILE A 524 -50.49 15.15 -45.00
CA ILE A 524 -51.81 15.43 -44.42
C ILE A 524 -52.19 16.90 -44.56
N LEU A 525 -51.22 17.83 -44.51
CA LEU A 525 -51.46 19.28 -44.53
C LEU A 525 -51.40 19.92 -45.92
N ALA A 526 -50.71 19.29 -46.88
CA ALA A 526 -50.52 19.78 -48.25
C ALA A 526 -51.84 20.08 -48.99
N PRO A 527 -52.92 19.26 -48.86
CA PRO A 527 -54.19 19.57 -49.50
C PRO A 527 -54.90 20.80 -48.93
N MET A 528 -54.51 21.27 -47.74
CA MET A 528 -55.18 22.38 -47.03
C MET A 528 -54.48 23.73 -47.20
N ASN A 529 -53.30 23.76 -47.81
CA ASN A 529 -52.48 24.96 -47.87
C ASN A 529 -52.43 25.51 -49.31
N ASN A 530 -53.30 26.48 -49.63
CA ASN A 530 -53.40 27.11 -50.96
C ASN A 530 -52.21 28.03 -51.33
N LYS A 531 -51.05 27.90 -50.68
CA LYS A 531 -49.88 28.76 -50.93
C LYS A 531 -48.96 28.11 -51.97
N SER A 532 -48.76 28.78 -53.11
CA SER A 532 -47.93 28.32 -54.24
C SER A 532 -46.41 28.50 -54.03
N GLY A 533 -45.90 28.14 -52.84
CA GLY A 533 -44.47 28.19 -52.50
C GLY A 533 -43.95 26.82 -52.08
N ALA A 534 -42.63 26.62 -52.15
CA ALA A 534 -41.99 25.41 -51.63
C ALA A 534 -42.34 25.24 -50.13
N PRO A 535 -42.75 24.03 -49.68
CA PRO A 535 -43.19 23.83 -48.31
C PRO A 535 -42.01 23.94 -47.32
N GLY A 536 -42.14 24.85 -46.35
CA GLY A 536 -41.19 25.03 -45.23
C GLY A 536 -41.70 24.45 -43.91
N TYR A 537 -40.97 24.70 -42.81
CA TYR A 537 -41.38 24.31 -41.46
C TYR A 537 -42.74 24.91 -41.07
N VAL A 538 -43.57 24.11 -40.41
CA VAL A 538 -44.90 24.52 -39.94
C VAL A 538 -44.76 25.13 -38.55
N TYR A 539 -44.79 26.46 -38.47
CA TYR A 539 -44.64 27.22 -37.22
C TYR A 539 -45.83 27.07 -36.26
N SER A 540 -47.03 26.76 -36.78
CA SER A 540 -48.23 26.51 -35.98
C SER A 540 -48.93 25.28 -36.52
N VAL A 541 -48.76 24.15 -35.83
CA VAL A 541 -49.31 22.87 -36.29
C VAL A 541 -50.77 22.76 -35.80
N PRO A 542 -51.74 22.50 -36.69
CA PRO A 542 -53.13 22.30 -36.29
C PRO A 542 -53.30 20.99 -35.51
N ASP A 543 -54.38 20.88 -34.72
CA ASP A 543 -54.69 19.61 -34.05
C ASP A 543 -55.24 18.60 -35.05
N ILE A 544 -54.60 17.43 -35.11
CA ILE A 544 -54.96 16.33 -35.99
C ILE A 544 -55.53 15.22 -35.10
N LEU A 545 -56.82 14.94 -35.26
CA LEU A 545 -57.55 13.95 -34.47
C LEU A 545 -58.01 12.80 -35.36
N LEU A 546 -57.98 11.58 -34.84
CA LEU A 546 -58.64 10.44 -35.47
C LEU A 546 -60.08 10.39 -34.98
N GLN A 547 -61.04 10.51 -35.89
CA GLN A 547 -62.47 10.49 -35.58
C GLN A 547 -63.17 9.39 -36.39
N GLU A 548 -63.94 8.53 -35.70
CA GLU A 548 -64.83 7.58 -36.36
C GLU A 548 -66.17 8.27 -36.63
N THR A 549 -66.57 8.34 -37.90
CA THR A 549 -67.93 8.73 -38.28
C THR A 549 -68.64 7.50 -38.85
N GLY A 550 -69.96 7.57 -39.05
CA GLY A 550 -70.74 6.46 -39.64
C GLY A 550 -70.27 6.00 -41.04
N ALA A 551 -69.38 6.77 -41.70
CA ALA A 551 -68.78 6.44 -42.98
C ALA A 551 -67.36 5.83 -42.90
N GLY A 552 -66.79 5.69 -41.70
CA GLY A 552 -65.47 5.08 -41.46
C GLY A 552 -64.55 5.88 -40.53
N LYS A 553 -63.26 5.50 -40.49
CA LYS A 553 -62.21 6.19 -39.75
C LYS A 553 -61.69 7.38 -40.58
N HIS A 554 -61.77 8.58 -40.03
CA HIS A 554 -61.34 9.82 -40.66
C HIS A 554 -60.25 10.52 -39.86
N VAL A 555 -59.43 11.31 -40.55
CA VAL A 555 -58.52 12.26 -39.92
C VAL A 555 -59.16 13.63 -39.95
N ALA A 556 -59.45 14.20 -38.78
CA ALA A 556 -59.98 15.53 -38.61
C ALA A 556 -58.84 16.52 -38.38
N VAL A 557 -58.76 17.56 -39.22
CA VAL A 557 -57.81 18.68 -39.07
C VAL A 557 -58.62 19.97 -39.02
N ASN A 558 -58.56 20.71 -37.90
CA ASN A 558 -59.34 21.95 -37.70
C ASN A 558 -60.82 21.83 -38.13
N GLY A 559 -61.48 20.70 -37.79
CA GLY A 559 -62.90 20.47 -38.11
C GLY A 559 -63.19 19.97 -39.53
N SER A 560 -62.19 19.82 -40.40
CA SER A 560 -62.32 19.26 -41.75
C SER A 560 -61.98 17.77 -41.75
N LEU A 561 -62.85 16.91 -42.30
CA LEU A 561 -62.66 15.45 -42.36
C LEU A 561 -61.95 15.02 -43.64
N LEU A 562 -60.85 14.28 -43.51
CA LEU A 562 -60.13 13.66 -44.61
C LEU A 562 -60.38 12.14 -44.63
N ARG A 563 -60.60 11.58 -45.83
CA ARG A 563 -60.74 10.14 -46.09
C ARG A 563 -59.56 9.66 -46.94
N PHE A 564 -58.93 8.55 -46.55
CA PHE A 564 -57.96 7.84 -47.38
C PHE A 564 -58.69 6.73 -48.12
N ASP A 565 -58.94 6.87 -49.42
CA ASP A 565 -59.46 5.76 -50.21
C ASP A 565 -58.31 4.80 -50.53
N ALA A 566 -58.29 3.65 -49.85
CA ALA A 566 -57.48 2.51 -50.23
C ALA A 566 -58.11 1.86 -51.48
N GLY A 567 -57.41 1.91 -52.61
CA GLY A 567 -57.86 1.30 -53.86
C GLY A 567 -58.23 -0.18 -53.69
N ALA A 568 -59.42 -0.55 -54.16
CA ALA A 568 -59.88 -1.94 -54.18
C ALA A 568 -59.11 -2.77 -55.23
N PRO A 569 -58.91 -4.09 -55.00
CA PRO A 569 -58.07 -4.92 -55.83
C PRO A 569 -58.78 -5.30 -57.14
N GLY A 570 -58.25 -4.82 -58.27
CA GLY A 570 -58.70 -5.23 -59.60
C GLY A 570 -58.99 -4.03 -60.50
N GLY A 571 -57.96 -3.44 -61.07
CA GLY A 571 -58.08 -2.39 -62.08
C GLY A 571 -56.72 -1.80 -62.42
N GLN A 572 -56.30 -1.91 -63.68
CA GLN A 572 -54.99 -1.51 -64.18
C GLN A 572 -54.65 -0.05 -63.85
N LEU A 573 -53.40 0.16 -63.42
CA LEU A 573 -52.80 1.46 -63.18
C LEU A 573 -52.85 2.33 -64.44
N SER A 574 -53.65 3.40 -64.36
CA SER A 574 -53.55 4.58 -65.20
C SER A 574 -53.07 5.75 -64.33
N PRO A 575 -52.15 6.61 -64.80
CA PRO A 575 -51.64 7.72 -64.02
C PRO A 575 -52.72 8.81 -63.92
N SER A 576 -52.72 9.54 -62.81
CA SER A 576 -53.63 10.66 -62.46
C SER A 576 -55.10 10.29 -62.21
N SER A 577 -55.41 9.91 -60.96
CA SER A 577 -56.75 10.07 -60.41
C SER A 577 -56.70 11.09 -59.28
N LEU A 578 -57.30 12.26 -59.52
CA LEU A 578 -57.64 13.25 -58.51
C LEU A 578 -58.36 12.58 -57.33
N MET A 579 -58.00 12.98 -56.10
CA MET A 579 -58.84 12.73 -54.92
C MET A 579 -60.23 13.30 -55.20
N SER A 580 -61.25 12.45 -55.11
CA SER A 580 -62.65 12.88 -55.14
C SER A 580 -63.03 13.42 -53.77
N TYR A 581 -63.51 14.67 -53.72
CA TYR A 581 -63.94 15.36 -52.51
C TYR A 581 -65.46 15.24 -52.38
N GLU A 582 -65.93 14.72 -51.25
CA GLU A 582 -67.35 14.76 -50.89
C GLU A 582 -67.50 15.57 -49.60
N GLN A 583 -67.96 16.82 -49.73
CA GLN A 583 -68.41 17.62 -48.59
C GLN A 583 -69.83 17.19 -48.22
N VAL A 584 -69.99 16.51 -47.09
CA VAL A 584 -71.32 16.16 -46.56
C VAL A 584 -71.88 17.36 -45.77
N PRO A 585 -73.01 17.98 -46.17
CA PRO A 585 -73.62 19.06 -45.40
C PRO A 585 -74.40 18.51 -44.20
N GLN A 586 -74.20 19.09 -43.02
CA GLN A 586 -75.08 18.86 -41.85
C GLN A 586 -76.36 19.68 -41.99
N GLN A 587 -77.52 19.03 -41.85
CA GLN A 587 -78.81 19.69 -41.68
C GLN A 587 -79.21 19.77 -40.20
N PRO A 588 -79.89 20.85 -39.76
CA PRO A 588 -80.15 21.14 -38.35
C PRO A 588 -81.48 20.56 -37.87
N LYS A 589 -81.58 20.24 -36.57
CA LYS A 589 -82.85 20.11 -35.82
C LYS A 589 -82.65 20.44 -34.34
N ASP A 590 -83.08 21.65 -33.99
CA ASP A 590 -83.65 22.01 -32.68
C ASP A 590 -85.18 21.74 -32.70
N PRO A 591 -85.99 21.92 -31.63
CA PRO A 591 -85.70 22.16 -30.20
C PRO A 591 -86.63 21.40 -29.20
N MET A 592 -86.32 21.45 -27.88
CA MET A 592 -87.24 21.76 -26.75
C MET A 592 -86.51 21.58 -25.40
N THR A 593 -86.08 22.69 -24.76
CA THR A 593 -86.63 23.33 -23.53
C THR A 593 -86.44 22.53 -22.23
N VAL A 594 -85.95 23.12 -21.14
CA VAL A 594 -86.76 23.86 -20.15
C VAL A 594 -85.87 24.71 -19.21
N HIS A 595 -86.25 26.00 -19.06
CA HIS A 595 -86.05 26.98 -17.95
C HIS A 595 -84.66 27.22 -17.33
N GLU A 596 -84.26 28.38 -16.82
CA GLU A 596 -84.67 29.80 -16.77
C GLU A 596 -83.52 30.48 -16.00
N GLY A 597 -83.26 31.77 -16.22
CA GLY A 597 -82.27 32.50 -15.43
C GLY A 597 -81.72 33.73 -16.14
N GLU A 598 -82.61 34.70 -16.36
CA GLU A 598 -82.28 36.05 -16.80
C GLU A 598 -81.25 36.72 -15.88
N ALA A 599 -80.35 37.53 -16.44
CA ALA A 599 -80.43 39.00 -16.36
C ALA A 599 -79.07 39.70 -16.56
N PHE A 600 -79.15 40.85 -17.21
CA PHE A 600 -78.16 41.93 -17.38
C PHE A 600 -77.12 41.84 -18.50
N LEU A 601 -77.58 42.24 -19.69
CA LEU A 601 -76.85 43.07 -20.68
C LEU A 601 -76.62 44.50 -20.14
N PRO A 602 -75.96 45.44 -20.86
CA PRO A 602 -74.71 45.41 -21.65
C PRO A 602 -73.83 46.67 -21.36
N GLN A 603 -72.87 46.96 -22.25
CA GLN A 603 -72.16 48.25 -22.52
C GLN A 603 -70.67 48.27 -22.14
N TYR A 604 -69.75 48.92 -22.86
CA TYR A 604 -69.57 49.37 -24.25
C TYR A 604 -68.10 49.87 -24.29
N GLN A 605 -67.46 49.83 -25.47
CA GLN A 605 -66.33 50.68 -25.93
C GLN A 605 -64.92 50.66 -25.26
N GLN A 606 -63.95 50.38 -26.14
CA GLN A 606 -62.52 50.77 -26.27
C GLN A 606 -62.21 52.28 -26.02
N PRO A 607 -60.97 52.84 -26.22
CA PRO A 607 -59.57 52.32 -26.21
C PRO A 607 -58.58 53.26 -25.45
N THR A 608 -57.28 52.92 -25.37
CA THR A 608 -56.08 53.72 -25.80
C THR A 608 -54.75 53.34 -25.07
N TYR A 609 -53.65 53.36 -25.84
CA TYR A 609 -52.22 53.14 -25.51
C TYR A 609 -51.56 54.34 -24.76
N PRO A 610 -50.21 54.46 -24.60
CA PRO A 610 -49.13 53.73 -23.89
C PRO A 610 -48.42 54.72 -22.87
N PRO A 611 -47.10 54.72 -22.48
CA PRO A 611 -45.97 53.77 -22.60
C PRO A 611 -45.18 53.48 -21.28
N LYS A 612 -44.11 52.68 -21.45
CA LYS A 612 -42.93 52.31 -20.59
C LYS A 612 -42.43 53.32 -19.52
N PRO A 613 -41.66 52.88 -18.49
CA PRO A 613 -40.28 52.37 -18.63
C PRO A 613 -40.13 50.85 -18.77
#